data_AF-A0A349VJE4-F1
#
_entry.id   AF-A0A349VJE4-F1
#
_cell.length_a   1.000
_cell.length_b   1.000
_cell.length_c   1.000
_cell.angle_alpha   90.00
_cell.angle_beta   90.00
_cell.angle_gamma   90.00
#
_symmetry.space_group_name_H-M   'P 1'
#
loop_
_entity.id
_entity.type
_entity.pdbx_description
1 polymer ?
#
loop_
_entity_poly.entity_id
_entity_poly.type
_entity_poly.pdbx_seq_one_letter_code
_entity_poly.pdbx_strand_id
1 'polypeptide(L)'
;MASSLPASLIELLKHSGAQIVLVASGGGTQVIPQLLSQGGASNVMLEVLVPYAKSAVADVLGSHPEAYCSDRTARQLAVAGWQRSIHLSSQ
;
A
#
# COMPACT_ATOMS: atom_id res chain seq x y z
N MET A 1 21.64 -25.64 5.24
CA MET A 1 21.29 -24.77 4.11
C MET A 1 21.12 -23.37 4.68
N ALA A 2 22.00 -22.43 4.36
CA ALA A 2 21.93 -21.08 4.91
C ALA A 2 20.73 -20.37 4.26
N SER A 3 19.70 -20.05 5.05
CA SER A 3 18.65 -19.13 4.61
C SER A 3 19.28 -17.75 4.51
N SER A 4 19.62 -17.32 3.30
CA SER A 4 20.07 -15.95 3.05
C SER A 4 18.94 -14.99 3.44
N LEU A 5 19.25 -13.98 4.24
CA LEU A 5 18.30 -12.92 4.57
C LEU A 5 17.85 -12.24 3.25
N PRO A 6 16.56 -11.92 3.09
CA PRO A 6 16.06 -11.30 1.87
C PRO A 6 16.75 -9.95 1.64
N ALA A 7 17.20 -9.73 0.40
CA ALA A 7 17.99 -8.55 0.03
C ALA A 7 17.18 -7.24 -0.01
N SER A 8 15.84 -7.33 -0.02
CA SER A 8 14.96 -6.18 0.00
C SER A 8 13.59 -6.49 0.62
N LEU A 9 12.82 -5.44 0.91
CA LEU A 9 11.45 -5.59 1.40
C LEU A 9 10.55 -6.30 0.38
N ILE A 10 10.70 -6.03 -0.92
CA ILE A 10 9.92 -6.71 -1.96
C ILE A 10 10.26 -8.20 -2.01
N GLU A 11 11.53 -8.57 -1.92
CA GLU A 11 11.94 -9.97 -1.81
C GLU A 11 11.32 -10.65 -0.59
N LEU A 12 11.33 -9.98 0.58
CA LEU A 12 10.71 -10.52 1.80
C LEU A 12 9.20 -10.73 1.63
N LEU A 13 8.49 -9.73 1.11
CA LEU A 13 7.04 -9.78 0.91
C LEU A 13 6.64 -10.83 -0.13
N LYS A 14 7.41 -10.94 -1.22
CA LYS A 14 7.24 -11.96 -2.24
C LYS A 14 7.36 -13.38 -1.65
N HIS A 15 8.35 -13.63 -0.80
CA HIS A 15 8.50 -14.95 -0.15
C HIS A 15 7.32 -15.30 0.76
N SER A 16 6.64 -14.31 1.35
CA SER A 16 5.40 -14.52 2.11
C SER A 16 4.14 -14.69 1.24
N GLY A 17 4.25 -14.56 -0.08
CA GLY A 17 3.09 -14.56 -0.99
C GLY A 17 2.18 -13.34 -0.80
N ALA A 18 2.70 -12.24 -0.27
CA ALA A 18 1.90 -11.06 0.02
C ALA A 18 1.49 -10.35 -1.28
N GLN A 19 0.23 -9.94 -1.35
CA GLN A 19 -0.31 -9.05 -2.38
C GLN A 19 -0.86 -7.78 -1.74
N ILE A 20 -0.36 -6.63 -2.16
CA ILE A 20 -0.47 -5.37 -1.43
C ILE A 20 -1.05 -4.28 -2.32
N VAL A 21 -1.98 -3.51 -1.76
CA VAL A 21 -2.34 -2.19 -2.25
C VAL A 21 -1.74 -1.16 -1.30
N LEU A 22 -0.95 -0.22 -1.84
CA LEU A 22 -0.36 0.86 -1.05
C LEU A 22 -1.22 2.11 -1.18
N VAL A 23 -1.66 2.66 -0.04
CA VAL A 23 -2.29 3.98 0.02
C VAL A 23 -1.31 4.95 0.68
N ALA A 24 -0.85 5.95 -0.06
CA ALA A 24 0.15 6.90 0.42
C ALA A 24 -0.25 8.35 0.09
N SER A 25 0.05 9.29 0.97
CA SER A 25 -0.18 10.72 0.72
C SER A 25 0.96 11.57 1.30
N GLY A 26 1.08 12.82 0.85
CA GLY A 26 2.16 13.72 1.26
C GLY A 26 3.56 13.12 1.05
N GLY A 27 4.44 13.27 2.04
CA GLY A 27 5.81 12.77 1.99
C GLY A 27 5.94 11.24 1.88
N GLY A 28 4.91 10.48 2.27
CA GLY A 28 4.92 9.01 2.16
C GLY A 28 4.99 8.51 0.72
N THR A 29 4.63 9.35 -0.26
CA THR A 29 4.70 9.01 -1.69
C THR A 29 6.12 8.74 -2.20
N GLN A 30 7.15 9.18 -1.48
CA GLN A 30 8.56 8.93 -1.84
C GLN A 30 8.93 7.44 -1.81
N VAL A 31 8.16 6.61 -1.11
CA VAL A 31 8.37 5.14 -1.07
C VAL A 31 7.99 4.46 -2.39
N ILE A 32 7.14 5.09 -3.20
CA ILE A 32 6.60 4.50 -4.44
C ILE A 32 7.70 4.12 -5.42
N PRO A 33 8.60 5.03 -5.86
CA PRO A 33 9.68 4.64 -6.76
C PRO A 33 10.60 3.58 -6.13
N GLN A 34 10.85 3.64 -4.81
CA GLN A 34 11.72 2.68 -4.12
C GLN A 34 11.16 1.26 -4.14
N LEU A 35 9.84 1.10 -4.08
CA LEU A 35 9.18 -0.21 -4.13
C LEU A 35 8.96 -0.67 -5.57
N LEU A 36 8.43 0.21 -6.43
CA LEU A 36 8.03 -0.17 -7.79
C LEU A 36 9.21 -0.34 -8.75
N SER A 37 10.38 0.25 -8.46
CA SER A 37 11.58 0.04 -9.29
C SER A 37 12.29 -1.29 -8.99
N GLN A 38 11.89 -2.03 -7.96
CA GLN A 38 12.54 -3.30 -7.61
C GLN A 38 12.05 -4.43 -8.51
N GLY A 39 12.99 -5.27 -8.96
CA GLY A 39 12.66 -6.49 -9.68
C GLY A 39 11.71 -7.37 -8.87
N GLY A 40 10.65 -7.87 -9.50
CA GLY A 40 9.64 -8.69 -8.85
C GLY A 40 8.56 -7.94 -8.07
N ALA A 41 8.59 -6.59 -8.03
CA ALA A 41 7.55 -5.79 -7.38
C ALA A 41 6.14 -6.08 -7.94
N SER A 42 6.01 -6.41 -9.22
CA SER A 42 4.72 -6.78 -9.84
C SER A 42 4.08 -8.05 -9.25
N ASN A 43 4.84 -8.92 -8.59
CA ASN A 43 4.29 -10.09 -7.90
C ASN A 43 3.71 -9.74 -6.52
N VAL A 44 4.03 -8.55 -6.00
CA VAL A 44 3.67 -8.11 -4.64
C VAL A 44 2.69 -6.94 -4.69
N MET A 45 2.95 -5.94 -5.52
CA MET A 45 2.19 -4.69 -5.57
C MET A 45 1.06 -4.80 -6.59
N LEU A 46 -0.19 -4.81 -6.11
CA LEU A 46 -1.39 -4.85 -6.95
C LEU A 46 -1.77 -3.45 -7.45
N GLU A 47 -1.69 -2.45 -6.58
CA GLU A 47 -2.05 -1.07 -6.88
C GLU A 47 -1.36 -0.09 -5.92
N VAL A 48 -1.17 1.14 -6.38
CA VAL A 48 -0.79 2.27 -5.53
C VAL A 48 -1.80 3.40 -5.70
N LEU A 49 -2.37 3.86 -4.59
CA LEU A 49 -3.30 4.98 -4.52
C LEU A 49 -2.60 6.19 -3.87
N VAL A 50 -2.72 7.36 -4.51
CA VAL A 50 -2.21 8.63 -3.99
C VAL A 50 -3.35 9.63 -3.77
N PRO A 51 -4.21 9.43 -2.74
CA PRO A 51 -5.27 10.38 -2.43
C PRO A 51 -4.67 11.66 -1.82
N TYR A 52 -4.36 12.63 -2.69
CA TYR A 52 -3.71 13.88 -2.29
C TYR A 52 -4.72 14.94 -1.84
N ALA A 53 -5.87 15.02 -2.52
CA ALA A 53 -6.95 15.93 -2.15
C ALA A 53 -7.75 15.39 -0.97
N LYS A 54 -8.31 16.28 -0.14
CA LYS A 54 -9.24 15.92 0.93
C LYS A 54 -10.46 15.13 0.42
N SER A 55 -10.98 15.50 -0.75
CA SER A 55 -12.07 14.77 -1.41
C SER A 55 -11.62 13.36 -1.81
N ALA A 56 -10.43 13.21 -2.40
CA ALA A 56 -9.91 11.89 -2.77
C ALA A 56 -9.71 10.96 -1.56
N VAL A 57 -9.27 11.51 -0.41
CA VAL A 57 -9.22 10.73 0.84
C VAL A 57 -10.63 10.31 1.27
N ALA A 58 -11.60 11.21 1.18
CA ALA A 58 -12.98 10.90 1.54
C ALA A 58 -13.60 9.84 0.61
N ASP A 59 -13.28 9.88 -0.69
CA ASP A 59 -13.72 8.89 -1.67
C ASP A 59 -13.17 7.49 -1.34
N VAL A 60 -11.88 7.40 -0.98
CA VAL A 60 -11.27 6.13 -0.55
C VAL A 60 -11.90 5.61 0.75
N LEU A 61 -12.26 6.50 1.68
CA LEU A 61 -12.84 6.13 2.97
C LEU A 61 -14.37 5.96 2.94
N GLY A 62 -15.04 6.36 1.86
CA GLY A 62 -16.50 6.47 1.77
C GLY A 62 -17.10 7.50 2.74
N SER A 63 -16.29 8.34 3.38
CA SER A 63 -16.71 9.32 4.40
C SER A 63 -15.64 10.39 4.64
N HIS A 64 -16.04 11.53 5.20
CA HIS A 64 -15.10 12.59 5.58
C HIS A 64 -14.53 12.30 6.97
N PRO A 65 -13.19 12.16 7.12
CA PRO A 65 -12.58 12.00 8.43
C PRO A 65 -12.57 13.32 9.21
N GLU A 66 -12.61 13.24 10.54
CA GLU A 66 -12.49 14.40 11.45
C GLU A 66 -11.13 15.12 11.28
N ALA A 67 -10.05 14.36 11.06
CA ALA A 67 -8.71 14.88 10.82
C ALA A 67 -7.97 14.06 9.75
N TYR A 68 -7.49 14.72 8.70
CA TYR A 68 -6.83 14.05 7.56
C TYR A 68 -5.43 13.52 7.89
N CYS A 69 -4.70 14.20 8.79
CA CYS A 69 -3.39 13.76 9.29
C CYS A 69 -3.57 13.26 10.72
N SER A 70 -3.93 11.99 10.88
CA SER A 70 -4.11 11.33 12.17
C SER A 70 -3.82 9.83 12.06
N ASP A 71 -3.48 9.19 13.17
CA ASP A 71 -3.30 7.74 13.22
C ASP A 71 -4.60 7.00 12.85
N ARG A 72 -5.76 7.56 13.25
CA ARG A 72 -7.08 7.02 12.93
C ARG A 72 -7.31 6.98 11.42
N THR A 73 -7.12 8.10 10.73
CA THR A 73 -7.31 8.18 9.28
C THR A 73 -6.31 7.28 8.54
N ALA A 74 -5.06 7.21 8.99
CA ALA A 74 -4.06 6.31 8.41
C ALA A 74 -4.48 4.82 8.53
N ARG A 75 -5.02 4.40 9.68
CA ARG A 75 -5.54 3.03 9.87
C ARG A 75 -6.75 2.75 9.00
N GLN A 76 -7.66 3.71 8.86
CA GLN A 76 -8.83 3.56 7.98
C GLN A 76 -8.41 3.40 6.51
N LEU A 77 -7.44 4.20 6.04
CA LEU A 77 -6.87 4.06 4.70
C LEU A 77 -6.17 2.72 4.50
N ALA A 78 -5.47 2.21 5.52
CA ALA A 78 -4.84 0.88 5.47
C ALA A 78 -5.89 -0.24 5.34
N VAL A 79 -7.01 -0.16 6.08
CA VAL A 79 -8.11 -1.11 5.96
C VAL A 79 -8.76 -1.03 4.57
N ALA A 80 -8.99 0.18 4.05
CA ALA A 80 -9.53 0.38 2.70
C ALA A 80 -8.59 -0.22 1.62
N GLY A 81 -7.28 0.00 1.77
CA GLY A 81 -6.26 -0.61 0.91
C GLY A 81 -6.28 -2.15 0.96
N TRP A 82 -6.40 -2.72 2.16
CA TRP A 82 -6.51 -4.18 2.33
C TRP A 82 -7.80 -4.75 1.72
N GLN A 83 -8.94 -4.09 1.88
CA GLN A 83 -10.18 -4.50 1.22
C GLN A 83 -10.04 -4.47 -0.31
N ARG A 84 -9.37 -3.43 -0.83
CA ARG A 84 -9.06 -3.32 -2.25
C ARG A 84 -8.10 -4.39 -2.73
N SER A 85 -7.12 -4.80 -1.92
CA SER A 85 -6.21 -5.89 -2.27
C SER A 85 -6.95 -7.21 -2.37
N ILE A 86 -7.91 -7.50 -1.47
CA ILE A 86 -8.77 -8.69 -1.59
C ILE A 86 -9.52 -8.69 -2.92
N HIS A 87 -10.17 -7.57 -3.25
CA HIS A 87 -10.94 -7.43 -4.50
C HIS A 87 -10.08 -7.61 -5.76
N LEU A 88 -8.83 -7.13 -5.75
CA LEU A 88 -7.92 -7.26 -6.88
C LEU A 88 -7.23 -8.63 -6.94
N SER A 89 -6.98 -9.28 -5.80
CA SER A 89 -6.34 -10.61 -5.72
C SER A 89 -7.22 -11.75 -6.23
N SER A 90 -8.53 -11.53 -6.34
CA SER A 90 -9.48 -12.53 -6.85
C SER A 90 -9.62 -12.55 -8.38
N GLN A 91 -8.74 -11.88 -9.12
CA GLN A 91 -8.71 -11.87 -10.60
C GLN A 91 -7.66 -12.82 -11.17
#